data_AF-A0A1Q6R7F2-F1
#
_entry.id   AF-A0A1Q6R7F2-F1
#
_cell.length_a   1.000
_cell.length_b   1.000
_cell.length_c   1.000
_cell.angle_alpha   90.00
_cell.angle_beta   90.00
_cell.angle_gamma   90.00
#
_symmetry.space_group_name_H-M   'P 1'
#
loop_
_entity.id
_entity.type
_entity.pdbx_description
1 polymer ?
#
loop_
_entity_poly.entity_id
_entity_poly.type
_entity_poly.pdbx_seq_one_letter_code
_entity_poly.pdbx_strand_id
1 'polypeptide(L)'
;MEKQNRSALLTLILVYIFGVCLILLAFTAPALMRQYIQVTHCPESLFLPVTTTFYAILPFAAATLLALDRLLRRILRGEVFVSANVAALRLISYMLCAAVVIFLAAGFFYGGFFVLAVAAAFFVTVVRTVKNCFAAAVLIKDENELTI
;
A
#
# COMPACT_ATOMS: atom_id res chain seq x y z
N MET A 1 14.08 9.24 22.26
CA MET A 1 13.76 9.86 20.95
C MET A 1 14.65 9.36 19.81
N GLU A 2 15.95 9.13 20.02
CA GLU A 2 16.90 8.74 18.94
C GLU A 2 16.58 7.40 18.23
N LYS A 3 16.08 6.39 18.98
CA LYS A 3 15.76 5.06 18.42
C LYS A 3 14.51 5.08 17.51
N GLN A 4 13.53 5.92 17.83
CA GLN A 4 12.27 6.04 17.07
C GLN A 4 12.50 6.73 15.72
N ASN A 5 13.40 7.71 15.67
CA ASN A 5 13.79 8.37 14.43
C ASN A 5 14.50 7.39 13.49
N ARG A 6 15.38 6.51 13.99
CA ARG A 6 16.08 5.52 13.15
C ARG A 6 15.12 4.53 12.50
N SER A 7 14.15 3.99 13.24
CA SER A 7 13.15 3.06 12.67
C SER A 7 12.26 3.73 11.62
N ALA A 8 11.86 4.98 11.84
CA ALA A 8 11.09 5.75 10.85
C ALA A 8 11.93 6.07 9.61
N LEU A 9 13.21 6.40 9.77
CA LEU A 9 14.12 6.69 8.65
C LEU A 9 14.39 5.43 7.80
N LEU A 10 14.61 4.27 8.44
CA LEU A 10 14.74 2.99 7.74
C LEU A 10 13.48 2.64 6.94
N THR A 11 12.31 2.88 7.52
CA THR A 11 11.03 2.67 6.82
C THR A 11 10.88 3.64 5.64
N LEU A 12 11.40 4.87 5.73
CA LEU A 12 11.37 5.86 4.66
C LEU A 12 12.25 5.43 3.48
N ILE A 13 13.47 4.98 3.78
CA ILE A 13 14.40 4.42 2.78
C ILE A 13 13.73 3.23 2.08
N LEU A 14 13.11 2.34 2.84
CA LEU A 14 12.41 1.19 2.29
C LEU A 14 11.27 1.62 1.35
N VAL A 15 10.48 2.63 1.72
CA VAL A 15 9.44 3.22 0.86
C VAL A 15 10.03 3.77 -0.44
N TYR A 16 11.15 4.48 -0.39
CA TYR A 16 11.82 4.97 -1.60
C TYR A 16 12.31 3.83 -2.49
N ILE A 17 12.89 2.78 -1.91
CA ILE A 17 13.33 1.58 -2.66
C ILE A 17 12.13 0.93 -3.35
N PHE A 18 11.01 0.75 -2.64
CA PHE A 18 9.78 0.22 -3.26
C PHE A 18 9.23 1.13 -4.36
N GLY A 19 9.34 2.46 -4.20
CA GLY A 19 8.92 3.41 -5.22
C GLY A 19 9.75 3.32 -6.50
N VAL A 20 11.08 3.28 -6.38
CA VAL A 20 11.98 3.06 -7.51
C VAL A 20 11.72 1.71 -8.16
N CYS A 21 11.56 0.66 -7.36
CA CYS A 21 11.23 -0.68 -7.85
C CYS A 21 9.91 -0.69 -8.63
N LEU A 22 8.87 0.00 -8.14
CA LEU A 22 7.57 0.10 -8.80
C LEU A 22 7.68 0.85 -10.14
N ILE A 23 8.47 1.92 -10.21
CA ILE A 23 8.76 2.64 -11.47
C ILE A 23 9.49 1.72 -12.46
N LEU A 24 10.55 1.04 -12.02
CA LEU A 24 11.28 0.08 -12.86
C LEU A 24 10.33 -1.01 -13.37
N LEU A 25 9.50 -1.59 -12.50
CA LEU A 25 8.51 -2.58 -12.86
C LEU A 25 7.49 -2.03 -13.86
N ALA A 26 7.09 -0.76 -13.76
CA ALA A 26 6.18 -0.15 -14.73
C ALA A 26 6.78 -0.12 -16.15
N PHE A 27 8.08 0.17 -16.27
CA PHE A 27 8.77 0.16 -17.57
C PHE A 27 9.10 -1.26 -18.05
N THR A 28 9.48 -2.17 -17.15
CA THR A 28 9.91 -3.53 -17.51
C THR A 28 8.76 -4.55 -17.55
N ALA A 29 7.57 -4.23 -17.05
CA ALA A 29 6.40 -5.11 -17.01
C ALA A 29 6.10 -5.81 -18.35
N PRO A 30 6.02 -5.12 -19.50
CA PRO A 30 5.73 -5.80 -20.78
C PRO A 30 6.88 -6.69 -21.25
N ALA A 31 8.13 -6.41 -20.85
CA ALA A 31 9.27 -7.27 -21.16
C ALA A 31 9.28 -8.52 -20.27
N LEU A 32 9.04 -8.34 -18.96
CA LEU A 32 8.96 -9.43 -17.98
C LEU A 32 7.83 -10.39 -18.30
N MET A 33 6.65 -9.88 -18.67
CA MET A 33 5.51 -10.73 -19.00
C MET A 33 5.76 -11.54 -20.28
N ARG A 34 6.44 -10.97 -21.28
CA ARG A 34 6.86 -11.69 -22.49
C ARG A 34 7.87 -12.80 -22.17
N GLN A 35 8.86 -12.52 -21.32
CA GLN A 35 9.80 -13.54 -20.85
C GLN A 35 9.08 -14.64 -20.04
N TYR A 36 8.12 -14.29 -19.19
CA TYR A 36 7.38 -15.26 -18.39
C TYR A 36 6.55 -16.22 -19.26
N ILE A 37 5.90 -15.73 -20.32
CA ILE A 37 5.16 -16.57 -21.27
C ILE A 37 6.11 -17.51 -22.02
N GLN A 38 7.28 -17.02 -22.43
CA GLN A 38 8.30 -17.83 -23.11
C GLN A 38 8.85 -18.96 -22.23
N VAL A 39 9.06 -18.70 -20.94
CA VAL A 39 9.63 -19.68 -20.00
C VAL A 39 8.57 -20.67 -19.49
N THR A 40 7.33 -20.20 -19.26
CA THR A 40 6.28 -21.00 -18.59
C THR A 40 5.32 -21.66 -19.58
N HIS A 41 5.45 -21.43 -20.89
CA HIS A 41 4.51 -21.87 -21.93
C HIS A 41 3.03 -21.61 -21.57
N CYS A 42 2.78 -20.51 -20.86
CA CYS A 42 1.43 -20.14 -20.46
C CYS A 42 0.62 -19.65 -21.67
N PRO A 43 -0.71 -19.86 -21.66
CA PRO A 43 -1.55 -19.40 -22.75
C PRO A 43 -1.51 -17.87 -22.85
N GLU A 44 -1.40 -17.34 -24.08
CA GLU A 44 -1.36 -15.89 -24.35
C GLU A 44 -2.61 -15.15 -23.86
N SER A 45 -3.72 -15.87 -23.62
CA SER A 45 -4.94 -15.33 -23.03
C SER A 45 -4.75 -14.74 -21.63
N LEU A 46 -3.68 -15.11 -20.91
CA LEU A 46 -3.33 -14.53 -19.61
C LEU A 46 -2.56 -13.21 -19.71
N PHE A 47 -1.95 -12.91 -20.87
CA PHE A 47 -1.16 -11.69 -21.05
C PHE A 47 -1.97 -10.43 -20.81
N LEU A 48 -3.15 -10.34 -21.45
CA LEU A 48 -4.04 -9.19 -21.35
C LEU A 48 -4.55 -8.95 -19.93
N PRO A 49 -5.23 -9.88 -19.25
CA PRO A 49 -5.80 -9.64 -17.92
C PRO A 49 -4.73 -9.35 -16.86
N VAL A 50 -3.57 -9.98 -16.92
CA VAL A 50 -2.49 -9.71 -15.96
C VAL A 50 -1.88 -8.32 -16.17
N THR A 51 -1.64 -7.95 -17.43
CA THR A 51 -1.05 -6.65 -17.76
C THR A 51 -2.02 -5.51 -17.44
N THR A 52 -3.31 -5.65 -17.76
CA THR A 52 -4.33 -4.64 -17.43
C THR A 52 -4.51 -4.49 -15.93
N THR A 53 -4.55 -5.59 -15.18
CA THR A 53 -4.64 -5.57 -13.71
C THR A 53 -3.44 -4.86 -13.09
N PHE A 54 -2.24 -5.11 -13.62
CA PHE A 54 -1.01 -4.46 -13.15
C PHE A 54 -1.06 -2.95 -13.35
N TYR A 55 -1.40 -2.48 -14.56
CA TYR A 55 -1.52 -1.05 -14.84
C TYR A 55 -2.67 -0.39 -14.07
N ALA A 56 -3.78 -1.11 -13.83
CA ALA A 56 -4.90 -0.62 -13.04
C ALA A 56 -4.51 -0.37 -11.57
N ILE A 57 -3.67 -1.23 -10.98
CA ILE A 57 -3.22 -1.11 -9.58
C ILE A 57 -2.06 -0.13 -9.41
N LEU A 58 -1.24 0.07 -10.44
CA LEU A 58 -0.10 0.97 -10.43
C LEU A 58 -0.37 2.36 -9.79
N PRO A 59 -1.42 3.11 -10.19
CA PRO A 59 -1.72 4.41 -9.58
C PRO A 59 -2.13 4.30 -8.11
N PHE A 60 -2.86 3.25 -7.71
CA PHE A 60 -3.25 3.03 -6.31
C PHE A 60 -2.05 2.69 -5.43
N ALA A 61 -1.12 1.90 -5.95
CA ALA A 61 0.12 1.56 -5.27
C ALA A 61 1.01 2.80 -5.09
N ALA A 62 1.16 3.63 -6.14
CA ALA A 62 1.87 4.90 -6.07
C ALA A 62 1.23 5.87 -5.05
N ALA A 63 -0.10 6.02 -5.09
CA ALA A 63 -0.83 6.87 -4.14
C ALA A 63 -0.66 6.39 -2.69
N THR A 64 -0.66 5.07 -2.47
CA THR A 64 -0.43 4.47 -1.15
C THR A 64 0.98 4.75 -0.65
N LEU A 65 2.00 4.62 -1.51
CA LEU A 65 3.38 4.95 -1.17
C LEU A 65 3.54 6.41 -0.77
N LEU A 66 2.95 7.34 -1.55
CA LEU A 66 3.02 8.78 -1.27
C LEU A 66 2.32 9.13 0.05
N ALA A 67 1.19 8.49 0.34
CA ALA A 67 0.48 8.66 1.61
C ALA A 67 1.32 8.15 2.80
N LEU A 68 2.01 7.01 2.63
CA LEU A 68 2.89 6.43 3.64
C LEU A 68 4.12 7.32 3.89
N ASP A 69 4.75 7.82 2.83
CA ASP A 69 5.88 8.75 2.88
C ASP A 69 5.51 10.06 3.61
N ARG A 70 4.34 10.63 3.29
CA ARG A 70 3.81 11.81 4.01
C ARG A 70 3.57 11.53 5.50
N LEU A 71 2.98 10.39 5.83
CA LEU A 71 2.74 9.98 7.21
C LEU A 71 4.05 9.81 7.98
N LEU A 72 5.04 9.16 7.37
CA LEU A 72 6.32 8.88 8.00
C LEU A 72 7.17 10.14 8.21
N ARG A 73 7.13 11.07 7.27
CA ARG A 73 7.76 12.40 7.43
C ARG A 73 7.13 13.22 8.57
N ARG A 74 5.83 13.09 8.81
CA ARG A 74 5.16 13.73 9.96
C ARG A 74 5.57 13.09 11.29
N ILE A 75 5.67 11.76 11.33
CA ILE A 75 6.19 11.04 12.50
C ILE A 75 7.63 11.47 12.81
N LEU A 76 8.48 11.63 11.79
CA LEU A 76 9.86 12.13 11.93
C LEU A 76 9.93 13.57 12.47
N ARG A 77 8.90 14.39 12.23
CA ARG A 77 8.78 15.75 12.79
C ARG A 77 8.20 15.78 14.20
N GLY A 78 7.89 14.63 14.80
CA GLY A 78 7.29 14.54 16.13
C GLY A 78 5.77 14.73 16.16
N GLU A 79 5.15 14.98 15.01
CA GLU A 79 3.70 15.19 14.85
C GLU A 79 2.95 13.85 14.72
N VAL A 80 3.13 12.96 15.71
CA VAL A 80 2.58 11.59 15.66
C VAL A 80 1.07 11.56 15.88
N PHE A 81 0.55 12.41 16.76
CA PHE A 81 -0.85 12.44 17.21
C PHE A 81 -1.68 13.54 16.55
N VAL A 82 -1.54 13.71 15.25
CA VAL A 82 -2.35 14.68 14.50
C VAL A 82 -3.47 13.93 13.77
N SER A 83 -4.70 14.45 13.83
CA SER A 83 -5.87 13.93 13.10
C SER A 83 -5.60 13.73 11.60
N ALA A 84 -4.68 14.54 11.05
CA ALA A 84 -4.20 14.45 9.68
C ALA A 84 -3.47 13.12 9.36
N ASN A 85 -2.88 12.44 10.34
CA ASN A 85 -2.26 11.11 10.16
C ASN A 85 -3.33 10.01 10.07
N VAL A 86 -4.42 10.15 10.84
CA VAL A 86 -5.59 9.25 10.74
C VAL A 86 -6.25 9.38 9.36
N ALA A 87 -6.31 10.60 8.81
CA ALA A 87 -6.80 10.83 7.44
C ALA A 87 -5.91 10.18 6.38
N ALA A 88 -4.57 10.25 6.52
CA ALA A 88 -3.65 9.57 5.62
C ALA A 88 -3.80 8.04 5.68
N LEU A 89 -3.94 7.45 6.88
CA LEU A 89 -4.23 6.02 7.06
C LEU A 89 -5.59 5.62 6.48
N ARG A 90 -6.60 6.50 6.55
CA ARG A 90 -7.91 6.29 5.93
C ARG A 90 -7.80 6.21 4.41
N LEU A 91 -7.01 7.10 3.80
CA LEU A 91 -6.75 7.07 2.35
C LEU A 91 -6.05 5.77 1.94
N ILE A 92 -5.00 5.37 2.66
CA ILE A 92 -4.27 4.10 2.42
C ILE A 92 -5.23 2.91 2.49
N SER A 93 -6.08 2.85 3.52
CA SER A 93 -7.08 1.78 3.64
C SER A 93 -8.05 1.74 2.47
N TYR A 94 -8.46 2.88 1.92
CA TYR A 94 -9.39 2.93 0.79
C TYR A 94 -8.71 2.48 -0.51
N MET A 95 -7.45 2.89 -0.74
CA MET A 95 -6.68 2.45 -1.91
C MET A 95 -6.41 0.94 -1.88
N LEU A 96 -6.08 0.38 -0.71
CA LEU A 96 -5.94 -1.06 -0.53
C LEU A 96 -7.26 -1.80 -0.77
N CYS A 97 -8.40 -1.25 -0.32
CA CYS A 97 -9.71 -1.82 -0.65
C CYS A 97 -9.98 -1.83 -2.16
N ALA A 98 -9.65 -0.75 -2.87
CA ALA A 98 -9.78 -0.69 -4.32
C ALA A 98 -8.92 -1.78 -4.99
N ALA A 99 -7.67 -1.96 -4.55
CA ALA A 99 -6.80 -3.02 -5.05
C ALA A 99 -7.36 -4.44 -4.81
N VAL A 100 -8.00 -4.70 -3.67
CA VAL A 100 -8.69 -5.98 -3.41
C VAL A 100 -9.80 -6.22 -4.44
N VAL A 101 -10.62 -5.22 -4.73
CA VAL A 101 -11.70 -5.34 -5.71
C VAL A 101 -11.14 -5.62 -7.11
N ILE A 102 -10.05 -4.96 -7.48
CA ILE A 102 -9.38 -5.19 -8.77
C ILE A 102 -8.82 -6.61 -8.84
N PHE A 103 -8.13 -7.10 -7.79
CA PHE A 103 -7.63 -8.47 -7.76
C PHE A 103 -8.76 -9.51 -7.75
N LEU A 104 -9.88 -9.24 -7.08
CA LEU A 104 -11.04 -10.12 -7.08
C LEU A 104 -11.67 -10.21 -8.48
N ALA A 105 -11.80 -9.08 -9.18
CA ALA A 105 -12.25 -9.04 -10.56
C ALA A 105 -11.29 -9.78 -11.50
N ALA A 106 -9.98 -9.63 -11.30
CA ALA A 106 -8.95 -10.36 -12.04
C ALA A 106 -8.96 -11.88 -11.72
N GLY A 107 -9.40 -12.26 -10.52
CA GLY A 107 -9.59 -13.64 -10.06
C GLY A 107 -10.46 -14.48 -10.98
N PHE A 108 -11.49 -13.88 -11.59
CA PHE A 108 -12.36 -14.57 -12.54
C PHE A 108 -11.63 -15.03 -13.81
N PHE A 109 -10.52 -14.37 -14.18
CA PHE A 109 -9.70 -14.74 -15.34
C PHE A 109 -8.58 -15.72 -14.98
N TYR A 110 -8.01 -15.62 -13.78
CA TYR A 110 -6.92 -16.49 -13.33
C TYR A 110 -7.00 -16.73 -11.82
N GLY A 111 -7.12 -18.00 -11.44
CA GLY A 111 -7.31 -18.42 -10.05
C GLY A 111 -6.24 -17.90 -9.07
N GLY A 112 -5.01 -17.66 -9.55
CA GLY A 112 -3.95 -17.09 -8.72
C GLY A 112 -4.25 -15.70 -8.17
N PHE A 113 -5.07 -14.89 -8.85
CA PHE A 113 -5.47 -13.57 -8.35
C PHE A 113 -6.41 -13.64 -7.15
N PHE A 114 -7.15 -14.75 -6.94
CA PHE A 114 -7.93 -14.92 -5.72
C PHE A 114 -7.03 -14.99 -4.48
N VAL A 115 -5.88 -15.68 -4.58
CA VAL A 115 -4.90 -15.74 -3.48
C VAL A 115 -4.37 -14.34 -3.18
N LEU A 116 -4.06 -13.56 -4.22
CA LEU A 116 -3.63 -12.16 -4.07
C LEU A 116 -4.73 -11.27 -3.46
N ALA A 117 -5.99 -11.47 -3.85
CA ALA A 117 -7.13 -10.73 -3.30
C ALA A 117 -7.31 -11.02 -1.80
N VAL A 118 -7.20 -12.28 -1.38
CA VAL A 118 -7.26 -12.68 0.03
C VAL A 118 -6.10 -12.08 0.83
N ALA A 119 -4.88 -12.15 0.29
CA ALA A 119 -3.71 -11.54 0.92
C ALA A 119 -3.87 -10.01 1.07
N ALA A 120 -4.35 -9.33 0.03
CA ALA A 120 -4.61 -7.90 0.08
C ALA A 120 -5.73 -7.54 1.07
N ALA A 121 -6.78 -8.37 1.17
CA ALA A 121 -7.86 -8.18 2.15
C ALA A 121 -7.37 -8.31 3.60
N PHE A 122 -6.40 -9.20 3.84
CA PHE A 122 -5.72 -9.28 5.12
C PHE A 122 -4.97 -7.98 5.45
N PHE A 123 -4.18 -7.44 4.51
CA PHE A 123 -3.49 -6.16 4.70
C PHE A 123 -4.45 -5.00 4.93
N VAL A 124 -5.58 -4.95 4.21
CA VAL A 124 -6.66 -3.97 4.49
C VAL A 124 -7.09 -4.05 5.95
N THR A 125 -7.28 -5.25 6.48
CA THR A 125 -7.73 -5.45 7.86
C THR A 125 -6.69 -4.96 8.86
N VAL A 126 -5.40 -5.26 8.63
CA VAL A 126 -4.29 -4.75 9.46
C VAL A 126 -4.23 -3.23 9.45
N VAL A 127 -4.35 -2.59 8.28
CA VAL A 127 -4.33 -1.12 8.20
C VAL A 127 -5.55 -0.52 8.92
N ARG A 128 -6.71 -1.18 8.87
CA ARG A 128 -7.91 -0.77 9.60
C ARG A 128 -7.73 -0.86 11.12
N THR A 129 -7.11 -1.91 11.64
CA THR A 129 -6.86 -2.01 13.09
C THR A 129 -5.88 -0.94 13.55
N VAL A 130 -4.79 -0.73 12.81
CA VAL A 130 -3.81 0.33 13.11
C VAL A 130 -4.46 1.72 13.09
N LYS A 131 -5.27 2.05 12.08
CA LYS A 131 -5.94 3.38 12.05
C LYS A 131 -6.88 3.58 13.24
N ASN A 132 -7.58 2.53 13.69
CA ASN A 132 -8.50 2.61 14.81
C ASN A 132 -7.74 2.82 16.13
N CYS A 133 -6.61 2.13 16.32
CA CYS A 133 -5.73 2.35 17.47
C CYS A 133 -5.16 3.78 17.49
N PHE A 134 -4.73 4.30 16.34
CA PHE A 134 -4.24 5.69 16.22
C PHE A 134 -5.34 6.71 16.51
N ALA A 135 -6.57 6.49 16.02
CA ALA A 135 -7.69 7.38 16.31
C ALA A 135 -8.02 7.43 17.81
N ALA A 136 -8.02 6.27 18.49
CA ALA A 136 -8.20 6.22 19.94
C ALA A 136 -7.08 6.94 20.70
N ALA A 137 -5.82 6.78 20.26
CA ALA A 137 -4.68 7.46 20.89
C ALA A 137 -4.73 8.99 20.72
N VAL A 138 -5.21 9.47 19.56
CA VAL A 138 -5.41 10.92 19.34
C VAL A 138 -6.52 11.47 20.24
N LEU A 139 -7.65 10.75 20.38
CA LEU A 139 -8.75 11.17 21.25
C LEU A 139 -8.32 11.31 22.71
N ILE A 140 -7.59 10.33 23.24
CA ILE A 140 -7.09 10.36 24.63
C ILE A 140 -6.15 11.55 24.85
N LYS A 141 -5.31 11.88 23.86
CA LYS A 141 -4.40 13.04 23.94
C LYS A 141 -5.18 14.36 23.95
N ASP A 142 -6.23 14.46 23.13
CA ASP A 142 -7.09 15.64 23.03
C ASP A 142 -7.88 15.88 24.32
N GLU A 143 -8.46 14.82 24.91
CA GLU A 143 -9.16 14.89 26.20
C GLU A 143 -8.24 15.34 27.35
N ASN A 144 -6.98 14.92 27.34
CA ASN A 144 -6.00 15.25 28.37
C ASN A 144 -5.43 16.67 28.21
N GLU A 145 -5.52 17.29 27.03
CA GLU A 145 -5.18 18.70 26.81
C GLU A 145 -6.34 19.65 27.20
N LEU A 146 -7.58 19.16 27.20
CA LEU A 146 -8.77 19.92 27.59
C LEU A 146 -9.02 19.98 29.11
N THR A 147 -8.29 19.19 29.90
CA THR A 147 -8.45 19.10 31.36
C THR A 147 -7.38 19.89 32.14
N ILE A 148 -6.54 20.68 31.45
CA ILE A 148 -5.54 21.57 32.06
C ILE A 148 -6.13 22.95 32.33
#